data_AF-A0A159Z9J9-F1
#
_entry.id   AF-A0A159Z9J9-F1
#
_cell.length_a   1.000
_cell.length_b   1.000
_cell.length_c   1.000
_cell.angle_alpha   90.00
_cell.angle_beta   90.00
_cell.angle_gamma   90.00
#
_symmetry.space_group_name_H-M   'P 1'
#
loop_
_entity.id
_entity.type
_entity.pdbx_description
1 polymer ?
#
loop_
_entity_poly.entity_id
_entity_poly.type
_entity_poly.pdbx_seq_one_letter_code
_entity_poly.pdbx_strand_id
1 'polypeptide(L)' 'MLASLVATCKMSGVNPIDYIAATLRAILDGHPQSGIEDLMPWRYKQPSSLAA' A
#
# COMPACT_ATOMS: atom_id res chain seq x y z
N MET A 1 13.80 -7.04 -7.05
CA MET A 1 12.36 -7.24 -6.77
C MET A 1 11.77 -6.11 -5.93
N LEU A 2 12.31 -5.80 -4.74
CA LEU A 2 11.90 -4.62 -3.93
C LEU A 2 12.11 -3.27 -4.64
N ALA A 3 13.22 -3.10 -5.35
CA ALA A 3 13.50 -1.87 -6.11
C ALA A 3 12.43 -1.57 -7.18
N SER A 4 11.90 -2.60 -7.84
CA SER A 4 10.82 -2.47 -8.84
C SER A 4 9.52 -1.99 -8.19
N LEU A 5 9.17 -2.52 -7.01
CA LEU A 5 8.01 -2.07 -6.25
C LEU A 5 8.13 -0.62 -5.80
N VAL A 6 9.32 -0.23 -5.31
CA VAL A 6 9.63 1.16 -4.94
C VAL A 6 9.50 2.08 -6.15
N ALA A 7 9.99 1.67 -7.32
CA ALA A 7 9.84 2.44 -8.55
C ALA A 7 8.35 2.60 -8.93
N THR A 8 7.54 1.55 -8.84
CA THR A 8 6.09 1.63 -9.08
C THR A 8 5.37 2.56 -8.10
N CYS A 9 5.72 2.52 -6.81
CA CYS A 9 5.18 3.44 -5.80
C CYS A 9 5.51 4.89 -6.16
N LYS A 10 6.77 5.17 -6.51
CA LYS A 10 7.22 6.50 -6.95
C LYS A 10 6.48 6.97 -8.20
N MET A 11 6.32 6.11 -9.21
CA MET A 11 5.56 6.42 -10.42
C MET A 11 4.08 6.71 -10.14
N SER A 12 3.52 6.11 -9.08
CA SER A 12 2.14 6.32 -8.66
C SER A 12 1.97 7.50 -7.70
N GLY A 13 3.05 8.24 -7.38
CA GLY A 13 3.01 9.35 -6.42
C GLY A 13 2.85 8.92 -4.96
N VAL A 14 3.11 7.64 -4.66
CA VAL A 14 2.90 7.03 -3.34
C VAL A 14 4.22 6.85 -2.60
N ASN A 15 4.23 7.15 -1.30
CA ASN A 15 5.38 6.85 -0.46
C ASN A 15 5.51 5.32 -0.29
N PRO A 16 6.62 4.70 -0.71
CA PRO A 16 6.79 3.26 -0.67
C PRO A 16 6.78 2.68 0.75
N ILE A 17 7.23 3.44 1.76
CA ILE A 17 7.27 2.99 3.15
C ILE A 17 5.85 2.92 3.72
N ASP A 18 5.07 3.99 3.53
CA ASP A 18 3.67 4.03 3.97
C ASP A 18 2.83 2.94 3.30
N TYR A 19 3.03 2.73 1.99
CA TYR A 19 2.36 1.68 1.23
C TYR A 19 2.67 0.28 1.75
N ILE A 20 3.96 -0.04 1.98
CA ILE A 20 4.36 -1.35 2.49
C ILE A 20 3.80 -1.56 3.91
N ALA A 21 3.89 -0.55 4.78
CA ALA A 21 3.38 -0.64 6.14
C ALA A 21 1.87 -0.90 6.17
N ALA A 22 1.10 -0.14 5.38
CA ALA A 22 -0.35 -0.31 5.28
C ALA A 22 -0.74 -1.65 4.64
N THR A 23 -0.01 -2.09 3.61
CA THR A 23 -0.24 -3.40 2.97
C THR A 23 -0.02 -4.53 3.95
N LEU A 24 1.08 -4.51 4.71
CA LEU A 24 1.35 -5.50 5.75
C LEU A 24 0.29 -5.47 6.85
N ARG A 25 -0.17 -4.27 7.24
CA ARG A 25 -1.25 -4.11 8.21
C ARG A 25 -2.55 -4.74 7.72
N ALA A 26 -2.95 -4.48 6.47
CA ALA A 26 -4.14 -5.07 5.88
C ALA A 26 -4.07 -6.61 5.83
N ILE A 27 -2.90 -7.16 5.48
CA ILE A 27 -2.68 -8.62 5.50
C ILE A 27 -2.85 -9.18 6.92
N LEU A 28 -2.28 -8.51 7.94
CA LEU A 28 -2.43 -8.92 9.34
C LEU A 28 -3.87 -8.82 9.84
N ASP A 29 -4.64 -7.84 9.35
CA ASP A 29 -6.08 -7.67 9.63
C ASP A 29 -6.96 -8.69 8.88
N GLY A 30 -6.37 -9.58 8.07
CA GLY A 30 -7.08 -10.63 7.37
C GLY A 30 -7.65 -10.20 6.01
N HIS A 31 -7.04 -9.21 5.35
CA HIS A 31 -7.45 -8.79 4.01
C HIS A 31 -7.53 -9.99 3.05
N PRO A 32 -8.68 -10.20 2.40
CA PRO A 32 -8.88 -11.37 1.56
C PRO A 32 -7.96 -11.32 0.35
N GLN A 33 -7.33 -12.45 0.02
CA GLN A 33 -6.43 -12.53 -1.15
C GLN A 33 -7.14 -12.18 -2.47
N SER A 34 -8.45 -12.44 -2.56
CA SER A 34 -9.27 -12.03 -3.72
C SER A 34 -9.38 -10.51 -3.89
N GLY A 35 -9.11 -9.73 -2.84
CA GLY A 35 -9.12 -8.27 -2.85
C GLY A 35 -7.74 -7.64 -3.12
N ILE A 36 -6.77 -8.39 -3.65
CA ILE A 36 -5.40 -7.88 -3.81
C ILE A 36 -5.28 -6.63 -4.70
N GLU A 37 -6.24 -6.41 -5.60
CA GLU A 37 -6.29 -5.21 -6.43
C GLU A 37 -6.46 -3.92 -5.61
N ASP A 38 -7.09 -4.00 -4.44
CA ASP A 38 -7.24 -2.88 -3.51
C ASP A 38 -5.90 -2.48 -2.87
N LEU A 39 -5.00 -3.46 -2.72
CA LEU A 39 -3.66 -3.25 -2.18
C LEU A 39 -2.67 -2.77 -3.24
N MET A 40 -3.09 -2.45 -4.47
CA MET A 40 -2.17 -1.94 -5.47
C MET A 40 -1.72 -0.50 -5.20
N PRO A 41 -0.47 -0.12 -5.54
CA PRO A 41 0.06 1.19 -5.17
C PRO A 41 -0.67 2.35 -5.85
N TRP A 42 -1.29 2.15 -7.02
CA TRP A 42 -2.13 3.17 -7.67
C TRP A 42 -3.56 3.27 -7.06
N ARG A 43 -3.97 2.31 -6.25
CA ARG A 43 -5.24 2.30 -5.49
C ARG A 43 -5.06 2.75 -4.05
N TYR A 44 -3.81 2.80 -3.58
CA TYR A 44 -3.44 3.22 -2.25
C TYR A 44 -3.89 4.66 -1.99
N LYS A 45 -4.96 4.80 -1.23
CA LYS A 45 -5.30 6.07 -0.60
C LYS A 45 -4.39 6.21 0.60
N GLN A 46 -3.55 7.25 0.61
CA GLN A 46 -2.81 7.59 1.83
C GLN A 46 -3.83 7.62 2.97
N PRO A 47 -3.63 6.83 4.04
CA PRO A 47 -4.49 6.93 5.20
C PRO A 47 -4.36 8.38 5.65
N SER A 48 -5.45 9.13 5.51
CA SER A 48 -5.53 10.48 6.04
C SER A 48 -5.13 10.37 7.50
N SER A 49 -4.04 11.02 7.88
CA SER A 49 -3.64 11.15 9.27
C SER A 49 -4.70 12.01 9.96
N LEU A 50 -5.82 11.38 10.32
CA LEU A 50 -6.91 11.97 11.06
C LEU A 50 -7.54 10.88 11.93
N ALA A 51 -6.84 10.59 13.03
CA ALA A 51 -7.41 10.07 14.27
C ALA A 51 -6.32 10.10 15.35
N ALA A 52 -6.14 11.26 15.96
CA ALA A 52 -5.72 11.41 17.34
C ALA A 52 -6.47 12.61 17.93
#